data_AF-A0A1M5YN79-F1
#
_entry.id   AF-A0A1M5YN79-F1
#
_cell.length_a   1.000
_cell.length_b   1.000
_cell.length_c   1.000
_cell.angle_alpha   90.00
_cell.angle_beta   90.00
_cell.angle_gamma   90.00
#
_symmetry.space_group_name_H-M   'P 1'
#
loop_
_entity.id
_entity.type
_entity.pdbx_description
1 polymer ?
#
loop_
_entity_poly.entity_id
_entity_poly.type
_entity_poly.pdbx_seq_one_letter_code
_entity_poly.pdbx_strand_id
1 'polypeptide(L)' 'MNGDNCLKIGMKAPDFSAQTTFGPIKLSDFKGKWVVLFSHPGDFTPV' A
#
# COMPACT_ATOMS: atom_id res chain seq x y z
N MET A 1 8.31 -24.21 1.81
CA MET A 1 7.50 -22.98 1.84
C MET A 1 8.18 -22.01 0.88
N ASN A 2 7.65 -21.86 -0.33
CA ASN A 2 8.35 -21.17 -1.43
C ASN A 2 8.35 -19.66 -1.24
N GLY A 3 9.52 -19.03 -1.40
CA GLY A 3 9.83 -17.64 -1.03
C GLY A 3 9.49 -16.56 -2.05
N ASP A 4 8.40 -16.69 -2.81
CA ASP A 4 8.04 -15.74 -3.87
C ASP A 4 6.76 -14.94 -3.55
N ASN A 5 6.74 -14.23 -2.41
CA ASN A 5 5.63 -13.33 -2.02
C ASN A 5 5.89 -11.83 -2.33
N CYS A 6 6.94 -11.51 -3.09
CA CYS A 6 7.28 -10.12 -3.43
C CYS A 6 6.51 -9.63 -4.66
N LEU A 7 5.99 -8.40 -4.60
CA LEU A 7 5.29 -7.76 -5.71
C LEU A 7 6.25 -7.47 -6.87
N LYS A 8 5.79 -7.69 -8.10
CA LYS A 8 6.56 -7.42 -9.34
C LYS A 8 5.85 -6.37 -10.18
N ILE A 9 6.62 -5.66 -11.00
CA ILE A 9 6.09 -4.67 -11.95
C ILE A 9 5.09 -5.35 -12.90
N GLY A 10 3.98 -4.66 -13.19
CA GLY A 10 2.90 -5.17 -14.04
C GLY A 10 1.90 -6.08 -13.33
N MET A 11 2.19 -6.51 -12.09
CA MET A 11 1.20 -7.21 -11.28
C MET A 11 0.13 -6.25 -10.77
N LYS A 12 -1.11 -6.74 -10.68
CA LYS A 12 -2.17 -6.01 -9.99
C LYS A 12 -1.80 -5.89 -8.51
N ALA A 13 -1.86 -4.66 -7.98
CA ALA A 13 -1.64 -4.42 -6.56
C ALA A 13 -2.67 -5.20 -5.71
N PRO A 14 -2.29 -5.77 -4.55
CA PRO A 14 -3.21 -6.44 -3.65
C PRO A 14 -4.28 -5.46 -3.16
N ASP A 15 -5.53 -5.89 -3.15
CA ASP A 15 -6.64 -5.07 -2.71
C ASP A 15 -6.78 -5.14 -1.19
N PHE A 16 -5.94 -4.37 -0.49
CA PHE A 16 -5.89 -4.34 0.97
C PHE A 16 -6.84 -3.29 1.56
N SER A 17 -7.23 -3.52 2.82
CA SER A 17 -7.91 -2.55 3.66
C SER A 17 -6.99 -2.15 4.81
N ALA A 18 -6.93 -0.86 5.14
CA ALA A 18 -6.09 -0.34 6.21
C ALA A 18 -6.83 0.75 7.02
N GLN A 19 -6.48 0.86 8.30
CA GLN A 19 -6.85 2.02 9.09
C GLN A 19 -5.89 3.16 8.76
N THR A 20 -6.44 4.34 8.46
CA THR A 20 -5.66 5.53 8.13
C THR A 20 -6.05 6.69 9.05
N THR A 21 -5.31 7.78 9.00
CA THR A 21 -5.67 9.03 9.68
C THR A 21 -6.99 9.65 9.19
N PHE A 22 -7.51 9.17 8.06
CA PHE A 22 -8.81 9.57 7.49
C PHE A 22 -9.90 8.50 7.70
N GLY A 23 -9.64 7.50 8.56
CA GLY A 23 -10.54 6.37 8.79
C GLY A 23 -10.18 5.13 7.96
N PRO A 24 -11.04 4.09 7.96
CA PRO A 24 -10.81 2.86 7.20
C PRO A 24 -10.91 3.12 5.69
N ILE A 25 -9.91 2.67 4.94
CA ILE A 25 -9.87 2.81 3.48
C ILE A 25 -9.46 1.48 2.85
N LYS A 26 -10.00 1.18 1.66
CA LYS A 26 -9.60 0.06 0.81
C LYS A 26 -8.95 0.56 -0.47
N LEU A 27 -7.93 -0.14 -0.98
CA LEU A 27 -7.23 0.28 -2.20
C LEU A 27 -8.20 0.43 -3.39
N SER A 28 -9.21 -0.42 -3.49
CA SER A 28 -10.26 -0.34 -4.51
C SER A 28 -11.06 0.97 -4.51
N ASP A 29 -11.08 1.73 -3.41
CA ASP A 29 -11.85 2.98 -3.31
C ASP A 29 -11.26 4.08 -4.21
N PHE A 30 -10.00 3.93 -4.62
CA PHE A 30 -9.31 4.84 -5.54
C PHE A 30 -9.33 4.39 -7.01
N LYS A 31 -10.18 3.42 -7.37
CA LYS A 31 -10.24 2.88 -8.73
C LYS A 31 -10.43 3.98 -9.78
N GLY A 32 -9.64 3.91 -10.86
CA GLY A 32 -9.64 4.90 -11.94
C GLY A 32 -8.69 6.08 -11.73
N LYS A 33 -7.93 6.10 -10.62
CA LYS A 33 -6.87 7.08 -10.35
C LYS A 33 -5.51 6.38 -10.27
N TRP A 34 -4.46 7.12 -10.59
CA TRP A 34 -3.09 6.72 -10.23
C TRP A 34 -2.91 6.91 -8.73
N VAL A 35 -2.28 5.92 -8.07
CA VAL A 35 -2.05 5.90 -6.63
C VAL A 35 -0.58 5.58 -6.37
N VAL A 36 0.05 6.36 -5.51
CA VAL A 36 1.42 6.11 -5.03
C VAL A 36 1.34 5.75 -3.56
N LEU A 37 1.78 4.54 -3.22
CA LEU A 37 1.96 4.09 -1.83
C LEU A 37 3.44 4.22 -1.47
N PHE A 38 3.72 4.86 -0.34
CA PHE A 38 5.06 4.97 0.20
C PHE A 38 5.03 4.70 1.71
N SER A 39 6.18 4.35 2.28
CA SER A 39 6.36 4.17 3.71
C SER A 39 7.58 4.94 4.19
N HIS A 40 7.64 5.16 5.49
CA HIS A 40 8.84 5.62 6.20
C HIS A 40 9.06 4.70 7.42
N PRO A 41 10.29 4.62 7.98
CA PRO A 41 10.61 3.66 9.04
C PRO A 41 9.90 3.94 10.39
N GLY A 42 9.70 5.21 10.74
CA GLY A 42 9.03 5.61 11.97
C GLY A 42 8.62 7.08 11.97
N ASP A 43 7.65 7.42 12.82
CA ASP A 43 7.22 8.80 13.03
C ASP A 43 8.27 9.56 13.88
N PHE A 44 8.40 10.87 13.65
CA PHE A 44 9.30 11.78 14.40
C PHE A 44 10.80 11.41 14.38
N THR A 45 11.25 10.68 13.36
CA THR A 45 12.69 10.45 13.11
C THR A 45 13.21 11.41 12.03
N PRO A 46 14.47 11.88 12.10
CA PRO A 46 15.11 12.49 10.93
C PRO A 46 15.21 11.47 9.78
N VAL A 47 15.36 11.98 8.56
CA VAL A 47 15.65 11.17 7.36
C VAL A 47 17.12 10.80 7.28
#